data_AF-A0A2W7RRQ7-F1
#
_entry.id   AF-A0A2W7RRQ7-F1
#
_cell.length_a   1.000
_cell.length_b   1.000
_cell.length_c   1.000
_cell.angle_alpha   90.00
_cell.angle_beta   90.00
_cell.angle_gamma   90.00
#
_symmetry.space_group_name_H-M   'P 1'
#
loop_
_entity.id
_entity.type
_entity.pdbx_description
1 polymer ?
#
loop_
_entity_poly.entity_id
_entity_poly.type
_entity_poly.pdbx_seq_one_letter_code
_entity_poly.pdbx_strand_id
1 'polypeptide(L)' 'MLTHSVFFKLKFPQGSSEEREFLQAAAKLASIAGVQNFKSLRQLSSKNNFDYGLTMDFQSQEAYESYNKHPDHMTFVANF' A
#
# COMPACT_ATOMS: atom_id res chain seq x y z
N MET A 1 18.48 -4.20 1.55
CA MET A 1 17.22 -3.80 2.19
C MET A 1 16.64 -2.64 1.41
N LEU A 2 15.40 -2.78 0.94
CA LEU A 2 14.68 -1.82 0.12
C LEU A 2 13.41 -1.40 0.86
N THR A 3 13.08 -0.11 0.86
CA THR A 3 11.78 0.37 1.35
C THR A 3 10.97 0.82 0.15
N HIS A 4 9.88 0.11 -0.12
CA HIS A 4 8.87 0.51 -1.10
C HIS A 4 7.84 1.39 -0.39
N SER A 5 7.57 2.57 -0.97
CA SER A 5 6.59 3.49 -0.43
C SER A 5 5.74 4.11 -1.53
N VAL A 6 4.45 4.30 -1.25
CA VAL A 6 3.51 5.01 -2.11
C VAL A 6 2.70 5.97 -1.24
N PHE A 7 2.58 7.21 -1.70
CA PHE A 7 1.72 8.23 -1.09
C PHE A 7 0.63 8.60 -2.07
N PHE A 8 -0.61 8.66 -1.61
CA PHE A 8 -1.77 8.76 -2.49
C PHE A 8 -2.93 9.50 -1.82
N LYS A 9 -3.86 9.92 -2.67
CA LYS A 9 -5.17 10.46 -2.32
C LYS A 9 -6.21 9.59 -2.98
N LEU A 10 -7.20 9.13 -2.21
CA LEU A 10 -8.31 8.37 -2.76
C LEU A 10 -9.26 9.30 -3.50
N LYS A 11 -9.90 8.78 -4.55
CA LYS A 11 -11.02 9.46 -5.23
C LYS A 11 -12.28 9.51 -4.35
N PHE A 12 -12.32 8.69 -3.31
CA PHE A 12 -13.44 8.58 -2.38
C PHE A 12 -13.31 9.59 -1.25
N PRO A 13 -14.44 10.12 -0.72
CA PRO A 13 -14.41 11.02 0.43
C PRO A 13 -13.81 10.36 1.67
N GLN A 14 -13.16 11.16 2.52
CA GLN A 14 -12.63 10.66 3.79
C GLN A 14 -13.75 10.14 4.70
N GLY A 15 -13.55 8.97 5.30
CA GLY A 15 -14.53 8.29 6.16
C GLY A 15 -15.58 7.46 5.42
N SER A 16 -15.55 7.42 4.08
CA SER A 16 -16.52 6.64 3.29
C SER A 16 -16.34 5.12 3.50
N SER A 17 -17.31 4.35 3.00
CA SER A 17 -17.22 2.88 2.96
C SER A 17 -16.08 2.42 2.06
N GLU A 18 -15.92 3.05 0.91
CA GLU A 18 -14.91 2.73 -0.11
C GLU A 18 -13.50 3.02 0.38
N GLU A 19 -13.30 4.12 1.15
CA GLU A 19 -12.02 4.37 1.82
C GLU A 19 -11.66 3.23 2.76
N ARG A 20 -12.62 2.83 3.61
CA ARG A 20 -12.40 1.76 4.59
C ARG A 20 -12.10 0.43 3.88
N GLU A 21 -12.83 0.14 2.81
CA GLU A 21 -12.62 -1.05 1.99
C GLU A 21 -11.22 -1.05 1.35
N PHE A 22 -10.81 0.07 0.76
CA PHE A 22 -9.47 0.23 0.20
C PHE A 22 -8.38 -0.03 1.25
N LEU A 23 -8.47 0.61 2.42
CA LEU A 23 -7.46 0.49 3.47
C LEU A 23 -7.39 -0.93 4.05
N GLN A 24 -8.54 -1.60 4.18
CA GLN A 24 -8.62 -3.00 4.58
C GLN A 24 -8.02 -3.95 3.53
N ALA A 25 -8.30 -3.71 2.25
CA ALA A 25 -7.71 -4.48 1.16
C ALA A 25 -6.19 -4.28 1.09
N ALA A 26 -5.71 -3.04 1.24
CA ALA A 26 -4.29 -2.72 1.28
C ALA A 26 -3.58 -3.42 2.46
N ALA A 27 -4.21 -3.49 3.63
CA ALA A 27 -3.63 -4.17 4.80
C ALA A 27 -3.37 -5.68 4.56
N LYS A 28 -4.11 -6.33 3.65
CA LYS A 28 -3.89 -7.73 3.29
C LYS A 28 -2.59 -7.94 2.52
N LEU A 29 -2.02 -6.90 1.90
CA LEU A 29 -0.72 -7.01 1.22
C LEU A 29 0.41 -7.40 2.18
N ALA A 30 0.25 -7.12 3.48
CA ALA A 30 1.20 -7.53 4.52
C ALA A 30 1.36 -9.06 4.64
N SER A 31 0.41 -9.86 4.16
CA SER A 31 0.52 -11.33 4.19
C SER A 31 1.26 -11.93 2.99
N ILE A 32 1.61 -11.12 1.99
CA ILE A 32 2.36 -11.59 0.81
C ILE A 32 3.79 -11.93 1.24
N ALA A 33 4.29 -13.09 0.81
CA ALA A 33 5.63 -13.54 1.15
C ALA A 33 6.70 -12.51 0.74
N GLY A 34 7.64 -12.24 1.66
CA GLY A 34 8.73 -11.29 1.46
C GLY A 34 8.43 -9.87 1.95
N VAL A 35 7.15 -9.50 2.13
CA VAL A 35 6.75 -8.21 2.70
C VAL A 35 7.13 -8.14 4.17
N GLN A 36 7.86 -7.10 4.56
CA GLN A 36 8.27 -6.83 5.93
C GLN A 36 7.86 -5.42 6.35
N ASN A 37 7.66 -5.20 7.65
CA ASN A 37 7.38 -3.88 8.23
C ASN A 37 6.28 -3.07 7.51
N PHE A 38 5.22 -3.75 7.03
CA PHE A 38 4.12 -3.08 6.36
C PHE A 38 3.44 -2.07 7.29
N LYS A 39 3.21 -0.86 6.80
CA LYS A 39 2.46 0.19 7.50
C LYS A 39 1.51 0.89 6.55
N SER A 40 0.29 1.12 7.02
CA SER A 40 -0.63 2.11 6.45
C SER A 40 -0.52 3.39 7.29
N LEU A 41 -0.31 4.52 6.63
CA LEU A 41 0.02 5.81 7.23
C LEU A 41 -1.01 6.86 6.84
N ARG A 42 -1.26 7.81 7.75
CA ARG A 42 -1.86 9.09 7.40
C ARG A 42 -0.75 10.08 7.03
N GLN A 43 -0.95 10.79 5.92
CA GLN A 43 -0.12 11.92 5.55
C GLN A 43 -0.67 13.16 6.29
N LEU A 44 0.21 13.94 6.93
CA LEU A 44 -0.19 15.16 7.66
C LEU A 44 0.45 16.46 7.14
N SER A 45 1.46 16.38 6.28
CA SER A 45 2.20 17.55 5.82
C SER A 45 1.40 18.32 4.78
N SER A 46 1.15 19.60 5.03
CA SER A 46 0.49 20.50 4.07
C SER A 46 1.31 20.78 2.80
N LYS A 47 2.53 20.23 2.67
CA LYS A 47 3.42 20.43 1.51
C LYS A 47 3.06 19.56 0.30
N ASN A 48 2.13 18.61 0.43
CA ASN A 48 1.60 17.85 -0.70
C ASN A 48 0.11 17.54 -0.51
N ASN A 49 -0.52 17.08 -1.57
CA ASN A 49 -1.97 16.84 -1.62
C ASN A 49 -2.33 15.36 -1.44
N PHE A 50 -1.51 14.58 -0.72
CA PHE A 50 -1.81 13.19 -0.39
C PHE A 50 -2.41 13.10 1.00
N ASP A 51 -3.28 12.11 1.21
CA ASP A 51 -3.96 11.88 2.48
C ASP A 51 -3.38 10.65 3.21
N TYR A 52 -2.81 9.71 2.45
CA TYR A 52 -2.36 8.41 2.93
C TYR A 52 -1.00 8.01 2.37
N GLY A 53 -0.38 7.01 3.00
CA GLY A 53 0.73 6.28 2.43
C GLY A 53 0.76 4.82 2.85
N LEU A 54 1.35 3.97 2.01
CA LEU A 54 1.73 2.60 2.36
C LEU A 54 3.25 2.50 2.31
N THR A 55 3.84 1.82 3.30
CA THR A 55 5.27 1.50 3.30
C THR A 55 5.47 0.04 3.62
N MET A 56 6.46 -0.58 3.00
CA MET A 56 6.90 -1.92 3.32
C MET A 56 8.36 -2.12 2.91
N ASP A 57 9.02 -3.05 3.58
CA ASP A 57 10.41 -3.39 3.36
C ASP A 57 10.54 -4.74 2.65
N PHE A 58 11.59 -4.84 1.83
CA PHE A 58 12.03 -6.07 1.18
C PHE A 58 13.52 -6.29 1.43
N GLN A 59 13.93 -7.55 1.56
CA GLN A 59 15.34 -7.87 1.78
C GLN A 59 16.19 -7.62 0.53
N SER A 60 15.63 -7.88 -0.65
CA SER A 60 16.30 -7.75 -1.95
C SER A 60 15.35 -7.30 -3.05
N GLN A 61 15.91 -7.03 -4.24
CA GLN A 61 15.15 -6.67 -5.43
C GLN A 61 14.27 -7.83 -5.90
N GLU A 62 14.75 -9.07 -5.81
CA GLU A 62 14.02 -10.28 -6.21
C GLU A 62 12.77 -10.50 -5.33
N ALA A 63 12.87 -10.21 -4.03
CA ALA A 63 11.74 -10.25 -3.11
C ALA A 63 10.68 -9.21 -3.47
N TYR A 64 11.10 -7.97 -3.79
CA TYR A 64 10.20 -6.93 -4.27
C TYR A 64 9.52 -7.31 -5.59
N GLU A 65 10.26 -7.86 -6.55
CA GLU A 65 9.69 -8.28 -7.83
C GLU A 65 8.69 -9.43 -7.68
N SER A 66 8.96 -10.37 -6.77
CA SER A 66 8.06 -11.47 -6.44
C SER A 66 6.75 -10.94 -5.86
N TYR A 67 6.82 -9.96 -4.96
CA TYR A 67 5.64 -9.23 -4.45
C TYR A 67 4.89 -8.50 -5.58
N ASN A 68 5.62 -7.76 -6.43
CA ASN A 68 5.01 -6.93 -7.46
C ASN A 68 4.23 -7.76 -8.51
N LYS A 69 4.66 -9.00 -8.75
CA LYS A 69 4.03 -9.97 -9.66
C LYS A 69 3.04 -10.92 -8.94
N HIS A 70 2.88 -10.79 -7.62
CA HIS A 70 2.01 -11.68 -6.85
C HIS A 70 0.53 -11.48 -7.25
N PRO A 71 -0.27 -12.56 -7.44
CA PRO A 71 -1.66 -12.44 -7.86
C PRO A 71 -2.52 -11.54 -6.97
N ASP A 72 -2.32 -11.61 -5.65
CA ASP A 72 -3.06 -10.76 -4.69
C ASP A 72 -2.70 -9.27 -4.85
N HIS A 73 -1.42 -8.96 -5.11
CA HIS A 73 -0.99 -7.60 -5.38
C HIS A 73 -1.59 -7.09 -6.69
N MET A 74 -1.52 -7.89 -7.76
CA MET A 74 -2.11 -7.53 -9.06
C MET A 74 -3.62 -7.32 -8.96
N THR A 75 -4.30 -8.17 -8.19
CA THR A 75 -5.75 -8.06 -7.96
C THR A 75 -6.09 -6.80 -7.17
N PHE A 76 -5.29 -6.46 -6.15
CA PHE A 76 -5.44 -5.21 -5.42
C PHE A 76 -5.31 -3.99 -6.36
N VAL A 77 -4.25 -3.95 -7.19
CA VAL A 77 -4.02 -2.85 -8.13
C VAL A 77 -5.11 -2.76 -9.22
N ALA A 78 -5.67 -3.87 -9.65
CA ALA A 78 -6.70 -3.88 -10.69
C ALA A 78 -8.07 -3.39 -10.18
N ASN A 79 -8.38 -3.62 -8.89
CA ASN A 79 -9.70 -3.39 -8.33
C ASN A 79 -9.85 -2.08 -7.55
N PHE A 80 -8.75 -1.39 -7.26
CA PHE A 80 -8.72 -0.17 -6.44
C PHE A 80 -7.99 0.99 -7.12
#